data_AF-A0A849QTJ2-F1
#
_entry.id   AF-A0A849QTJ2-F1
#
_cell.length_a   1.000
_cell.length_b   1.000
_cell.length_c   1.000
_cell.angle_alpha   90.00
_cell.angle_beta   90.00
_cell.angle_gamma   90.00
#
_symmetry.space_group_name_H-M   'P 1'
#
loop_
_entity.id
_entity.type
_entity.pdbx_description
1 polymer ?
#
loop_
_entity_poly.entity_id
_entity_poly.type
_entity_poly.pdbx_seq_one_letter_code
_entity_poly.pdbx_strand_id
1 'polypeptide(L)'
;MQLPTRYSSGCKNIDELLGGGFESRTVTQLYGEAGSGKTNICLQVAIGCAKTGKAVVFIDSEGFSPERFIQIASSNAESEDVESIARRIIIYEP
;
A
#
# COMPACT_ATOMS: atom_id res chain seq x y z
N MET A 1 6.88 18.33 -19.67
CA MET A 1 6.01 17.96 -18.54
C MET A 1 6.63 16.77 -17.85
N GLN A 2 6.65 16.73 -16.52
CA GLN A 2 7.18 15.58 -15.77
C GLN A 2 6.15 14.45 -15.78
N LEU A 3 6.58 13.24 -16.14
CA LEU A 3 5.71 12.05 -16.11
C LEU A 3 5.27 11.75 -14.68
N PRO A 4 4.04 11.23 -14.47
CA PRO A 4 3.56 10.88 -13.14
C PRO A 4 4.39 9.75 -12.54
N THR A 5 4.59 9.82 -11.23
CA THR A 5 5.21 8.73 -10.46
C THR A 5 4.23 7.57 -10.37
N ARG A 6 4.71 6.34 -10.52
CA ARG A 6 3.90 5.13 -10.28
C ARG A 6 4.35 4.41 -9.02
N TYR A 7 3.39 3.90 -8.26
CA TYR A 7 3.61 3.14 -7.04
C TYR A 7 3.24 1.69 -7.29
N SER A 8 4.20 0.78 -7.06
CA SER A 8 3.98 -0.65 -7.23
C SER A 8 2.91 -1.16 -6.25
N SER A 9 2.09 -2.10 -6.71
CA SER A 9 1.14 -2.85 -5.89
C SER A 9 1.79 -3.98 -5.10
N GLY A 10 3.11 -4.20 -5.26
CA GLY A 10 3.81 -5.39 -4.77
C GLY A 10 3.50 -6.68 -5.55
N CYS A 11 2.70 -6.59 -6.64
CA CYS A 11 2.34 -7.73 -7.48
C CYS A 11 2.61 -7.38 -8.94
N LYS A 12 3.59 -8.07 -9.55
CA LYS A 12 4.02 -7.82 -10.93
C LYS A 12 2.86 -7.82 -11.92
N ASN A 13 1.94 -8.78 -11.83
CA ASN A 13 0.83 -8.90 -12.78
C ASN A 13 -0.17 -7.73 -12.66
N ILE A 14 -0.39 -7.21 -11.45
CA ILE A 14 -1.24 -6.04 -11.24
C ILE A 14 -0.53 -4.79 -11.75
N ASP A 15 0.76 -4.64 -11.48
CA ASP A 15 1.54 -3.51 -11.98
C ASP A 15 1.56 -3.47 -13.51
N GLU A 16 1.73 -4.62 -14.17
CA GLU A 16 1.63 -4.74 -15.64
C GLU A 16 0.25 -4.33 -16.16
N LEU A 17 -0.82 -4.78 -15.51
CA LEU A 17 -2.19 -4.40 -15.84
C LEU A 17 -2.42 -2.87 -15.71
N LEU A 18 -1.79 -2.23 -14.72
CA LEU A 18 -1.89 -0.79 -14.46
C LEU A 18 -0.86 0.05 -15.24
N GLY A 19 -0.06 -0.55 -16.13
CA GLY A 19 0.97 0.17 -16.89
C GLY A 19 2.17 0.63 -16.06
N GLY A 20 2.53 -0.14 -15.03
CA GLY A 20 3.67 0.09 -14.12
C GLY A 20 3.28 0.44 -12.68
N GLY A 21 2.02 0.23 -12.29
CA GLY A 21 1.50 0.49 -10.94
C GLY A 21 0.56 1.71 -10.85
N PHE A 22 0.17 2.02 -9.62
CA PHE A 22 -0.78 3.09 -9.31
C PHE A 22 -0.20 4.48 -9.61
N GLU A 23 -0.90 5.26 -10.42
CA GLU A 23 -0.45 6.57 -10.90
C GLU A 23 -0.66 7.68 -9.86
N SER A 24 0.35 8.53 -9.65
CA SER A 24 0.23 9.72 -8.80
C SER A 24 -0.61 10.81 -9.48
N ARG A 25 -1.20 11.69 -8.67
CA ARG A 25 -2.11 12.78 -9.12
C ARG A 25 -3.43 12.29 -9.73
N THR A 26 -3.80 11.05 -9.46
CA THR A 26 -5.03 10.42 -9.93
C THR A 26 -5.73 9.69 -8.77
N VAL A 27 -7.06 9.59 -8.82
CA VAL A 27 -7.84 8.76 -7.90
C VAL A 27 -8.08 7.40 -8.56
N THR A 28 -7.63 6.33 -7.92
CA THR A 28 -7.87 4.95 -8.38
C THR A 28 -8.87 4.25 -7.47
N GLN A 29 -9.93 3.68 -8.03
CA GLN A 29 -10.93 2.92 -7.29
C GLN A 29 -10.76 1.41 -7.49
N LEU A 30 -10.64 0.67 -6.39
CA LEU A 30 -10.70 -0.80 -6.38
C LEU A 30 -12.05 -1.23 -5.83
N TYR A 31 -12.83 -1.99 -6.60
CA TYR A 31 -14.16 -2.47 -6.20
C TYR A 31 -14.29 -3.99 -6.37
N GLY A 32 -15.24 -4.59 -5.64
CA GLY A 32 -15.50 -6.03 -5.66
C GLY A 32 -16.04 -6.54 -4.32
N GLU A 33 -16.43 -7.81 -4.27
CA GLU A 33 -17.03 -8.46 -3.10
C GLU A 33 -16.10 -8.51 -1.88
N ALA A 34 -16.65 -8.74 -0.69
CA ALA A 34 -15.87 -9.00 0.52
C ALA A 34 -14.89 -10.16 0.27
N GLY A 35 -13.65 -10.03 0.75
CA GLY A 35 -12.60 -11.03 0.51
C GLY A 35 -11.92 -10.97 -0.86
N SER A 36 -12.34 -10.09 -1.79
CA SER A 36 -11.70 -9.96 -3.11
C SER A 36 -10.27 -9.39 -3.10
N GLY A 37 -9.74 -9.01 -1.93
CA GLY A 37 -8.36 -8.54 -1.77
C GLY A 37 -8.16 -7.02 -1.79
N LYS A 38 -9.23 -6.21 -1.84
CA LYS A 38 -9.15 -4.73 -1.86
C LYS A 38 -8.26 -4.17 -0.75
N THR A 39 -8.57 -4.46 0.51
CA THR A 39 -7.81 -3.99 1.68
C THR A 39 -6.36 -4.49 1.65
N ASN A 40 -6.13 -5.71 1.18
CA ASN A 40 -4.79 -6.26 1.01
C ASN A 40 -3.96 -5.47 0.01
N ILE A 41 -4.53 -5.09 -1.14
CA ILE A 41 -3.83 -4.27 -2.13
C ILE A 41 -3.52 -2.88 -1.55
N CYS A 42 -4.48 -2.25 -0.85
CA CYS A 42 -4.24 -0.96 -0.19
C CYS A 42 -3.09 -1.04 0.82
N LEU A 43 -3.03 -2.09 1.65
CA LEU A 43 -1.95 -2.31 2.60
C LEU A 43 -0.59 -2.52 1.91
N GLN A 44 -0.54 -3.31 0.84
CA GLN A 44 0.70 -3.53 0.07
C GLN A 44 1.24 -2.22 -0.52
N VAL A 45 0.38 -1.40 -1.12
CA VAL A 45 0.77 -0.09 -1.67
C VAL A 45 1.22 0.86 -0.56
N ALA A 46 0.50 0.91 0.57
CA ALA A 46 0.86 1.75 1.71
C ALA A 46 2.24 1.39 2.27
N ILE A 47 2.50 0.10 2.49
CA ILE A 47 3.78 -0.40 2.97
C ILE A 47 4.90 -0.15 1.94
N GLY A 48 4.64 -0.41 0.66
CA GLY A 48 5.59 -0.13 -0.42
C GLY A 48 5.96 1.35 -0.48
N CYS A 49 4.98 2.24 -0.37
CA CYS A 49 5.22 3.68 -0.27
C CYS A 49 6.07 4.06 0.96
N ALA A 50 5.74 3.50 2.12
CA ALA A 50 6.46 3.74 3.37
C ALA A 50 7.92 3.29 3.32
N LYS A 51 8.21 2.14 2.69
CA LYS A 51 9.58 1.64 2.43
C LYS A 51 10.41 2.60 1.55
N THR A 52 9.76 3.44 0.74
CA THR A 52 10.46 4.51 -0.02
C THR A 52 10.70 5.78 0.80
N GLY A 53 10.48 5.75 2.12
CA GLY A 53 10.63 6.89 3.01
C GLY A 53 9.48 7.90 2.99
N LYS A 54 8.36 7.59 2.31
CA LYS A 54 7.19 8.49 2.21
C LYS A 54 6.19 8.23 3.34
N ALA A 55 5.49 9.26 3.79
CA ALA A 55 4.36 9.11 4.70
C ALA A 55 3.10 8.69 3.96
N VAL A 56 2.27 7.87 4.60
CA VAL A 56 0.98 7.39 4.10
C VAL A 56 -0.10 7.62 5.15
N VAL A 57 -1.26 8.11 4.72
CA VAL A 57 -2.47 8.13 5.55
C VAL A 57 -3.34 6.97 5.12
N PHE A 58 -3.65 6.09 6.06
CA PHE A 58 -4.55 4.95 5.86
C PHE A 58 -5.85 5.24 6.61
N ILE A 59 -6.91 5.56 5.87
CA ILE A 59 -8.24 5.77 6.41
C ILE A 59 -8.96 4.44 6.33
N ASP A 60 -9.39 3.92 7.47
CA ASP A 60 -10.06 2.64 7.55
C ASP A 60 -11.41 2.77 8.24
N SER A 61 -12.42 2.08 7.72
CA SER A 61 -13.80 2.12 8.21
C SER A 61 -14.30 0.79 8.76
N GLU A 62 -13.55 -0.29 8.62
CA GLU A 62 -14.00 -1.65 8.96
C GLU A 62 -13.10 -2.36 10.00
N GLY A 63 -11.92 -1.84 10.30
CA GLY A 63 -10.98 -2.34 11.29
C GLY A 63 -9.62 -2.68 10.67
N PHE A 64 -8.57 -2.01 11.15
CA PHE A 64 -7.21 -2.22 10.67
C PHE A 64 -6.67 -3.49 11.34
N SER A 65 -5.96 -4.35 10.58
CA SER A 65 -5.30 -5.53 11.13
C SER A 65 -3.80 -5.31 11.26
N PRO A 66 -3.28 -5.10 12.49
CA PRO A 66 -1.84 -5.04 12.75
C PRO A 66 -1.11 -6.32 12.35
N GLU A 67 -1.74 -7.48 12.52
CA GLU A 67 -1.15 -8.78 12.17
C GLU A 67 -0.90 -8.86 10.68
N ARG A 68 -1.89 -8.45 9.87
CA ARG A 68 -1.75 -8.43 8.43
C ARG A 68 -0.72 -7.40 7.98
N PHE A 69 -0.68 -6.23 8.62
CA PHE A 69 0.35 -5.23 8.40
C PHE A 69 1.76 -5.81 8.63
N ILE A 70 2.01 -6.42 9.80
CA ILE A 70 3.29 -7.01 10.16
C ILE A 70 3.67 -8.11 9.17
N GLN A 71 2.73 -8.97 8.79
CA GLN A 71 2.97 -10.05 7.83
C GLN A 71 3.45 -9.50 6.48
N ILE A 72 2.82 -8.43 5.98
CA ILE A 72 3.20 -7.81 4.71
C ILE A 72 4.52 -7.04 4.85
N ALA A 73 4.69 -6.26 5.90
CA ALA A 73 5.89 -5.45 6.13
C ALA A 73 7.14 -6.33 6.25
N SER A 74 7.01 -7.47 6.95
CA SER A 74 8.07 -8.48 7.12
C SER A 74 8.30 -9.33 5.87
N SER A 75 7.37 -9.33 4.92
CA SER A 75 7.58 -9.94 3.62
C SER A 75 8.41 -8.98 2.75
N ASN A 76 9.46 -9.51 2.12
CA ASN A 76 10.54 -8.83 1.37
C ASN A 76 11.80 -8.55 2.21
N ALA A 77 12.92 -9.06 1.69
CA ALA A 77 14.26 -9.05 2.29
C ALA A 77 14.97 -7.67 2.30
N GLU A 78 14.20 -6.58 2.34
CA GLU A 78 14.78 -5.25 2.49
C GLU A 78 15.04 -4.94 3.96
N SER A 79 16.17 -4.29 4.20
CA SER A 79 16.84 -4.08 5.48
C SER A 79 16.13 -3.18 6.50
N GLU A 80 14.92 -2.69 6.21
CA GLU A 80 14.20 -1.78 7.09
C GLU A 80 13.29 -2.54 8.05
N ASP A 81 13.41 -2.23 9.34
CA ASP A 81 12.61 -2.86 10.38
C ASP A 81 11.14 -2.40 10.32
N VAL A 82 10.23 -3.26 10.78
CA VAL A 82 8.78 -3.03 10.72
C VAL A 82 8.37 -1.77 11.51
N GLU A 83 9.08 -1.44 12.59
CA GLU A 83 8.79 -0.27 13.42
C GLU A 83 9.05 1.03 12.65
N SER A 84 10.17 1.10 11.92
CA SER A 84 10.51 2.22 11.05
C SER A 84 9.47 2.44 9.94
N ILE A 85 8.96 1.36 9.34
CA ILE A 85 7.87 1.43 8.35
C ILE A 85 6.59 1.95 9.01
N ALA A 86 6.22 1.41 10.18
CA ALA A 86 5.00 1.78 10.90
C ALA A 86 4.97 3.28 11.27
N ARG A 87 6.12 3.87 11.63
CA ARG A 87 6.23 5.30 11.96
C ARG A 87 5.81 6.24 10.82
N ARG A 88 5.74 5.76 9.57
CA ARG A 88 5.34 6.54 8.40
C ARG A 88 3.90 6.32 7.99
N ILE A 89 3.15 5.46 8.67
CA ILE A 89 1.76 5.15 8.36
C ILE A 89 0.87 5.69 9.47
N ILE A 90 0.06 6.67 9.12
CA ILE A 90 -0.91 7.31 10.01
C ILE A 90 -2.25 6.63 9.77
N ILE A 91 -2.78 5.97 10.78
CA ILE A 91 -4.09 5.30 10.71
C ILE A 91 -5.15 6.25 11.26
N TYR A 92 -6.25 6.38 10.53
CA TYR A 92 -7.45 7.08 10.99
C TYR A 92 -8.66 6.15 10.87
N GLU A 93 -9.36 5.99 11.99
CA GLU A 93 -10.59 5.21 12.11
C GLU A 93 -11.71 6.17 12.54
N PRO A 94 -12.76 6.38 11.72
CA PRO A 94 -13.88 7.29 12.01
C PRO A 94 -14.95 6.68 12.93
#